data_AF-R2PP84-F1
#
_entry.id   AF-R2PP84-F1
#
_cell.length_a   1.000
_cell.length_b   1.000
_cell.length_c   1.000
_cell.angle_alpha   90.00
_cell.angle_beta   90.00
_cell.angle_gamma   90.00
#
_symmetry.space_group_name_H-M   'P 1'
#
loop_
_entity.id
_entity.type
_entity.pdbx_description
1 polymer ?
#
loop_
_entity_poly.entity_id
_entity_poly.type
_entity_poly.pdbx_seq_one_letter_code
_entity_poly.pdbx_strand_id
1 'polypeptide(L)'
;MSGICKFSEHVRTPYFVYFDKGFDDLSSILIRNVPAKTVAALDELAKQNAQSREEYIRRLLEHHVMYSEVEGLNKKYEILVQEISQNMILALNENTKVLNEFIELRKEDF
;
A
#
# COMPACT_ATOMS: atom_id res chain seq x y z
N MET A 1 -14.96 6.10 -28.08
CA MET A 1 -15.77 5.39 -29.10
C MET A 1 -15.61 3.89 -28.88
N SER A 2 -16.72 3.16 -28.89
CA SER A 2 -16.87 1.75 -28.53
C SER A 2 -16.01 0.81 -29.39
N GLY A 3 -15.39 -0.21 -28.77
CA GLY A 3 -14.60 -1.25 -29.42
C GLY A 3 -14.92 -2.62 -28.81
N ILE A 4 -15.21 -3.59 -29.68
CA ILE A 4 -15.94 -4.85 -29.42
C ILE A 4 -15.13 -5.83 -28.55
N CYS A 5 -15.74 -6.34 -27.48
CA CYS A 5 -15.21 -7.45 -26.68
C CYS A 5 -15.44 -8.77 -27.45
N LYS A 6 -14.37 -9.44 -27.89
CA LYS A 6 -14.47 -10.83 -28.39
C LYS A 6 -14.20 -11.79 -27.24
N PHE A 7 -15.24 -12.52 -26.85
CA PHE A 7 -15.14 -13.68 -25.97
C PHE A 7 -14.53 -14.84 -26.77
N SER A 8 -13.34 -15.29 -26.36
CA SER A 8 -12.86 -16.63 -26.70
C SER A 8 -13.09 -17.50 -25.48
N GLU A 9 -14.17 -18.26 -25.49
CA GLU A 9 -14.34 -19.38 -24.58
C GLU A 9 -13.26 -20.39 -24.93
N HIS A 10 -12.23 -20.53 -24.09
CA HIS A 10 -11.48 -21.75 -23.79
C HIS A 10 -10.38 -21.35 -22.79
N VAL A 11 -10.41 -22.01 -21.61
CA VAL A 11 -9.52 -21.87 -20.45
C VAL A 11 -9.96 -20.87 -19.38
N ARG A 12 -10.23 -21.47 -18.21
CA ARG A 12 -10.82 -20.93 -16.99
C ARG A 12 -9.73 -20.22 -16.16
N THR A 13 -9.48 -18.94 -16.41
CA THR A 13 -9.02 -17.92 -15.44
C THR A 13 -9.09 -16.55 -16.13
N PRO A 14 -9.79 -15.54 -15.58
CA PRO A 14 -9.76 -14.20 -16.15
C PRO A 14 -8.44 -13.53 -15.79
N TYR A 15 -7.48 -13.54 -16.72
CA TYR A 15 -6.39 -12.57 -16.67
C TYR A 15 -6.95 -11.22 -17.15
N PHE A 16 -7.05 -10.26 -16.23
CA PHE A 16 -7.33 -8.88 -16.59
C PHE A 16 -6.13 -8.33 -17.37
N VAL A 17 -6.26 -8.24 -18.70
CA VAL A 17 -5.28 -7.54 -19.53
C VAL A 17 -5.70 -6.08 -19.59
N TYR A 18 -5.20 -5.26 -18.67
CA TYR A 18 -5.34 -3.81 -18.75
C TYR A 18 -4.44 -3.31 -19.88
N PHE A 19 -5.03 -3.04 -21.05
CA PHE A 19 -4.42 -2.17 -22.05
C PHE A 19 -4.81 -0.73 -21.70
N ASP A 20 -4.13 -0.13 -20.72
CA ASP A 20 -4.15 1.31 -20.57
C ASP A 20 -3.10 1.89 -21.51
N LYS A 21 -3.53 2.46 -22.64
CA LYS A 21 -2.68 3.33 -23.45
C LYS A 21 -2.65 4.70 -22.79
N GLY A 22 -1.85 4.81 -21.72
CA GLY A 22 -1.49 6.07 -21.09
C GLY A 22 -0.46 6.81 -21.94
N PHE A 23 -0.61 8.12 -22.02
CA PHE A 23 0.27 9.05 -22.72
C PHE A 23 1.57 9.22 -21.90
N ASP A 24 2.61 8.48 -22.26
CA ASP A 24 3.91 8.55 -21.57
C ASP A 24 4.77 9.68 -22.14
N ASP A 25 5.12 10.66 -21.31
CA ASP A 25 6.30 11.49 -21.53
C ASP A 25 7.53 10.56 -21.48
N LEU A 26 8.16 10.34 -22.65
CA LEU A 26 9.26 9.39 -22.87
C LEU A 26 10.55 9.88 -22.18
N SER A 27 10.57 9.83 -20.86
CA SER A 27 11.76 10.12 -20.06
C SER A 27 12.61 8.85 -19.90
N SER A 28 13.74 8.80 -20.61
CA SER A 28 14.69 7.69 -20.47
C SER A 28 15.59 7.90 -19.24
N ILE A 29 15.64 6.92 -18.34
CA ILE A 29 16.53 6.94 -17.16
C ILE A 29 17.77 6.09 -17.45
N LEU A 30 18.95 6.67 -17.23
CA LEU A 30 20.22 5.95 -17.38
C LEU A 30 20.86 5.69 -16.02
N ILE A 31 20.88 4.42 -15.60
CA ILE A 31 21.45 3.98 -14.32
C ILE A 31 22.91 3.57 -14.54
N ARG A 32 23.85 4.27 -13.90
CA ARG A 32 25.30 4.01 -14.00
C ARG A 32 25.81 3.27 -12.77
N ASN A 33 26.97 2.63 -12.91
CA ASN A 33 27.74 2.03 -11.80
C ASN A 33 27.01 0.93 -11.02
N VAL A 34 26.16 0.14 -11.69
CA VAL A 34 25.55 -1.04 -11.07
C VAL A 34 26.56 -2.19 -11.05
N PRO A 35 26.77 -2.87 -9.91
CA PRO A 35 27.65 -4.03 -9.85
C PRO A 35 27.23 -5.11 -10.85
N ALA A 36 28.19 -5.70 -11.56
CA ALA A 36 27.91 -6.74 -12.56
C ALA A 36 27.14 -7.94 -11.98
N LYS A 37 27.41 -8.30 -10.71
CA LYS A 37 26.67 -9.32 -9.97
C LYS A 37 25.17 -8.99 -9.87
N THR A 38 24.83 -7.73 -9.62
CA THR A 38 23.44 -7.26 -9.51
C THR A 38 22.76 -7.25 -10.88
N VAL A 39 23.46 -6.84 -11.94
CA VAL A 39 22.92 -6.91 -13.31
C VAL A 39 22.60 -8.35 -13.71
N ALA A 40 23.52 -9.29 -13.43
CA ALA A 40 23.30 -10.71 -13.71
C ALA A 40 22.11 -11.27 -12.91
N ALA A 41 21.97 -10.90 -11.64
CA ALA A 41 20.80 -11.30 -10.85
C ALA A 41 19.49 -10.73 -11.41
N LEU A 42 19.48 -9.47 -11.84
CA LEU A 42 18.32 -8.84 -12.49
C LEU A 42 17.94 -9.53 -13.80
N ASP A 43 18.93 -9.97 -14.58
CA ASP A 43 18.70 -10.73 -15.81
C ASP A 43 18.02 -12.07 -15.55
N GLU A 44 18.50 -12.81 -14.55
CA GLU A 44 17.90 -14.10 -14.21
C GLU A 44 16.47 -13.92 -13.70
N LEU A 45 16.22 -12.90 -12.89
CA LEU A 45 14.86 -12.57 -12.43
C LEU A 45 13.95 -12.12 -13.58
N ALA A 46 14.45 -11.31 -14.52
CA ALA A 46 13.69 -10.90 -15.69
C ALA A 46 13.32 -12.10 -16.58
N LYS A 47 14.26 -13.04 -16.78
CA LYS A 47 14.02 -14.29 -17.51
C LYS A 47 12.97 -15.16 -16.82
N GLN A 48 13.04 -15.30 -15.50
CA GLN A 48 12.06 -16.06 -14.73
C GLN A 48 10.63 -15.50 -14.87
N ASN A 49 10.51 -14.18 -15.01
CA ASN A 49 9.22 -13.51 -15.20
C ASN A 49 8.82 -13.38 -16.68
N ALA A 50 9.60 -13.94 -17.61
CA ALA A 50 9.40 -13.84 -19.07
C ALA A 50 9.31 -12.40 -19.59
N GLN A 51 10.13 -11.50 -19.04
CA GLN A 51 10.14 -10.08 -19.38
C GLN A 51 11.51 -9.63 -19.89
N SER A 52 11.54 -8.53 -20.64
CA SER A 52 12.80 -7.84 -20.89
C SER A 52 13.33 -7.24 -19.59
N ARG A 53 14.65 -7.12 -19.47
CA ARG A 53 15.29 -6.50 -18.31
C ARG A 53 14.73 -5.10 -18.03
N GLU A 54 14.49 -4.32 -19.08
CA GLU A 54 13.94 -2.97 -18.99
C GLU A 54 12.51 -2.97 -18.46
N GLU A 55 11.65 -3.83 -19.00
CA GLU A 55 10.26 -3.97 -18.54
C GLU A 55 10.19 -4.45 -17.09
N TYR A 56 11.07 -5.38 -16.72
CA TYR A 56 11.18 -5.85 -15.35
C TYR A 56 11.57 -4.72 -14.38
N ILE A 57 12.57 -3.91 -14.74
CA ILE A 57 13.00 -2.76 -13.94
C ILE A 57 11.91 -1.69 -13.88
N ARG A 58 11.22 -1.42 -14.99
CA ARG A 58 10.09 -0.47 -15.04
C ARG A 58 9.01 -0.85 -14.04
N ARG A 59 8.53 -2.10 -14.10
CA ARG A 59 7.50 -2.60 -13.16
C ARG A 59 7.97 -2.58 -11.71
N LEU A 60 9.24 -2.89 -11.47
CA LEU A 60 9.82 -2.85 -10.13
C LEU A 60 9.80 -1.42 -9.57
N LEU A 61 10.16 -0.42 -10.39
CA LEU A 61 10.14 0.98 -10.01
C LEU A 61 8.71 1.48 -9.77
N GLU A 62 7.77 1.16 -10.66
CA GLU A 62 6.36 1.47 -10.49
C GLU A 62 5.80 0.88 -9.21
N HIS A 63 6.01 -0.42 -8.99
CA HIS A 63 5.57 -1.09 -7.77
C HIS A 63 6.20 -0.48 -6.52
N HIS A 64 7.48 -0.10 -6.56
CA HIS A 64 8.16 0.52 -5.43
C HIS A 64 7.59 1.90 -5.08
N VAL A 65 7.32 2.75 -6.09
CA VAL A 65 6.70 4.07 -5.90
C VAL A 65 5.28 3.91 -5.34
N MET A 66 4.48 3.03 -5.94
CA MET A 66 3.12 2.73 -5.47
C MET A 66 3.12 2.21 -4.03
N TYR A 67 4.05 1.32 -3.69
CA TYR A 67 4.19 0.80 -2.33
C TYR A 67 4.54 1.92 -1.33
N SER A 68 5.43 2.85 -1.68
CA SER A 68 5.75 3.99 -0.82
C SER A 68 4.54 4.89 -0.55
N GLU A 69 3.69 5.11 -1.56
CA GLU A 69 2.46 5.91 -1.41
C GLU A 69 1.42 5.20 -0.54
N VAL A 70 1.20 3.90 -0.77
CA VAL A 70 0.23 3.08 -0.04
C VAL A 70 0.69 2.80 1.39
N GLU A 71 1.97 2.52 1.63
CA GLU A 71 2.53 2.30 2.96
C GLU A 71 2.48 3.58 3.81
N GLY A 72 2.74 4.74 3.20
CA GLY A 72 2.56 6.03 3.86
C GLY A 72 1.11 6.29 4.28
N LEU A 73 0.14 5.84 3.48
CA LEU A 73 -1.28 5.94 3.82
C LEU A 73 -1.66 4.96 4.94
N ASN A 74 -1.21 3.71 4.87
CA ASN A 74 -1.52 2.70 5.88
C ASN A 74 -0.95 3.07 7.25
N LYS A 75 0.28 3.60 7.31
CA LYS A 75 0.89 4.11 8.55
C LYS A 75 0.09 5.25 9.16
N LYS A 76 -0.47 6.16 8.36
CA LYS A 76 -1.32 7.25 8.87
C LYS A 76 -2.62 6.72 9.49
N TYR A 77 -3.22 5.70 8.89
CA TYR A 77 -4.40 5.05 9.46
C TYR A 77 -4.09 4.34 10.78
N GLU A 78 -2.98 3.61 10.86
CA GLU A 78 -2.55 2.94 12.10
C GLU A 78 -2.31 3.94 13.23
N ILE A 79 -1.62 5.05 12.94
CA ILE A 79 -1.38 6.13 13.92
C ILE A 79 -2.70 6.73 14.41
N LEU A 80 -3.62 7.08 13.49
CA LEU A 80 -4.90 7.67 13.85
C LEU A 80 -5.74 6.74 14.74
N VAL A 81 -5.81 5.45 14.40
CA VAL A 81 -6.53 4.45 15.20
C VAL A 81 -5.92 4.32 16.60
N GLN A 82 -4.58 4.33 16.68
CA GLN A 82 -3.88 4.27 17.95
C GLN A 82 -4.15 5.51 18.81
N GLU A 83 -4.09 6.72 18.24
CA GLU A 83 -4.36 7.98 18.94
C GLU A 83 -5.80 8.06 19.44
N ILE A 84 -6.79 7.68 18.61
CA ILE A 84 -8.20 7.66 19.00
C ILE A 84 -8.42 6.66 20.15
N SER A 85 -7.82 5.48 20.06
CA SER A 85 -7.95 4.45 21.10
C SER A 85 -7.36 4.92 22.43
N GLN A 86 -6.19 5.55 22.40
CA GLN A 86 -5.55 6.10 23.61
C GLN A 86 -6.37 7.24 24.22
N ASN A 87 -6.86 8.17 23.41
CA ASN A 87 -7.68 9.28 23.88
C ASN A 87 -9.01 8.81 24.48
N MET A 88 -9.62 7.77 23.90
CA MET A 88 -10.85 7.17 24.43
C MET A 88 -10.63 6.50 25.78
N ILE A 89 -9.52 5.76 25.94
CA ILE A 89 -9.16 5.15 27.23
C ILE A 89 -8.93 6.22 28.30
N LEU A 90 -8.23 7.30 27.96
CA LEU A 90 -8.01 8.42 28.88
C LEU A 90 -9.33 9.07 29.31
N ALA A 91 -10.23 9.36 28.37
CA ALA A 91 -11.53 9.95 28.67
C ALA A 91 -12.40 9.05 29.55
N LEU A 92 -12.42 7.73 29.28
CA LEU A 92 -13.16 6.77 30.10
C LEU A 92 -12.61 6.67 31.53
N ASN A 93 -11.28 6.69 31.69
CA ASN A 93 -10.64 6.65 32.99
C ASN A 93 -10.93 7.92 33.80
N GLU A 94 -10.83 9.11 33.19
CA GLU A 94 -11.18 10.37 33.86
C GLU A 94 -12.67 10.40 34.24
N ASN A 95 -13.56 10.00 33.33
CA ASN A 95 -15.00 9.92 33.64
C ASN A 95 -15.29 8.96 34.80
N THR A 96 -14.61 7.80 34.82
CA THR A 96 -14.76 6.80 35.89
C THR A 96 -14.24 7.33 37.21
N LYS A 97 -13.12 8.06 37.19
CA LYS A 97 -12.54 8.70 38.39
C LYS A 97 -13.50 9.74 38.98
N VAL A 98 -14.00 10.66 38.15
CA VAL A 98 -14.97 11.68 38.58
C VAL A 98 -16.25 11.03 39.10
N LEU A 99 -16.74 9.98 38.43
CA LEU A 99 -17.93 9.26 38.88
C LEU A 99 -17.71 8.61 40.25
N ASN A 100 -16.56 7.98 40.47
CA ASN A 100 -16.23 7.37 41.76
C ASN A 100 -16.10 8.42 42.87
N GLU A 101 -15.45 9.56 42.60
CA GLU A 101 -15.38 10.68 43.55
C GLU A 101 -16.79 11.17 43.93
N PHE A 102 -17.70 11.29 42.96
CA PHE A 102 -19.08 11.69 43.20
C PHE A 102 -19.87 10.67 44.03
N ILE A 103 -19.62 9.37 43.83
CA ILE A 103 -20.25 8.29 44.59
C ILE A 103 -19.75 8.29 46.05
N GLU A 104 -18.44 8.48 46.27
CA GLU A 104 -17.88 8.51 47.63
C GLU A 104 -18.38 9.72 48.43
N LEU A 105 -18.46 10.91 47.82
CA LEU A 105 -19.06 12.09 48.47
C LEU A 105 -20.49 11.84 48.95
N ARG A 106 -21.30 11.12 48.14
CA ARG A 106 -22.69 10.77 48.50
C ARG A 106 -22.80 9.70 49.60
N LYS A 107 -21.74 8.93 49.87
CA LYS A 107 -21.73 7.92 50.95
C LYS A 107 -21.42 8.53 52.32
N GLU A 108 -20.74 9.68 52.37
CA GLU A 108 -20.45 10.40 53.62
C GLU A 108 -21.66 11.20 54.14
N ASP A 109 -22.67 11.44 53.30
CA ASP A 109 -23.88 12.20 53.61
C ASP A 109 -25.02 11.37 54.26
N PHE A 110 -24.80 10.07 54.55
CA PHE A 110 -25.75 9.17 55.23
C PHE A 110 -25.09 8.41 56.39
#